data_AF-A0A9E4YM87-F1
#
_entry.id   AF-A0A9E4YM87-F1
#
_cell.length_a   1.000
_cell.length_b   1.000
_cell.length_c   1.000
_cell.angle_alpha   90.00
_cell.angle_beta   90.00
_cell.angle_gamma   90.00
#
_symmetry.space_group_name_H-M   'P 1'
#
loop_
_entity.id
_entity.type
_entity.pdbx_description
1 polymer ?
#
loop_
_entity_poly.entity_id
_entity_poly.type
_entity_poly.pdbx_seq_one_letter_code
_entity_poly.pdbx_strand_id
1 'polypeptide(L)'
;TTTELAKVVEEAVGGRVRRQSHPATRTFQALRIAVNQELLSLEAALPQAYGLLGDLGRLVVLAYHSLEDRLVKQYIRRESRDCICPPRLPVCMCGHKAGLRLVSRGALRPSEDEVAANPRSRSARLRVAERLPTPGA
;
A
#
# COMPACT_ATOMS: atom_id res chain seq x y z
N THR A 1 -11.58 -2.93 -27.83
CA THR A 1 -10.13 -3.24 -27.69
C THR A 1 -9.44 -2.21 -26.79
N THR A 2 -8.17 -2.39 -26.43
CA THR A 2 -7.44 -1.44 -25.56
C THR A 2 -7.25 -0.07 -26.21
N THR A 3 -7.03 -0.03 -27.52
CA THR A 3 -6.87 1.22 -28.29
C THR A 3 -8.18 2.00 -28.40
N GLU A 4 -9.30 1.33 -28.64
CA GLU A 4 -10.63 1.95 -28.65
C GLU A 4 -10.96 2.60 -27.31
N LEU A 5 -10.75 1.90 -26.19
CA LEU A 5 -11.00 2.47 -24.86
C LEU A 5 -10.10 3.69 -24.59
N ALA A 6 -8.82 3.63 -24.98
CA ALA A 6 -7.91 4.76 -24.82
C ALA A 6 -8.39 6.00 -25.58
N LYS A 7 -8.90 5.80 -26.81
CA LYS A 7 -9.47 6.87 -27.66
C LYS A 7 -10.73 7.49 -27.04
N VAL A 8 -11.68 6.66 -26.60
CA VAL A 8 -12.91 7.13 -25.93
C VAL A 8 -12.59 7.96 -24.70
N VAL A 9 -11.64 7.50 -23.87
CA VAL A 9 -11.20 8.29 -22.71
C VAL A 9 -10.58 9.60 -23.16
N GLU A 10 -9.67 9.59 -24.14
CA GLU A 10 -9.02 10.80 -24.63
C GLU A 10 -10.02 11.85 -25.14
N GLU A 11 -11.01 11.43 -25.91
CA GLU A 11 -12.11 12.29 -26.40
C GLU A 11 -12.93 12.87 -25.24
N ALA A 12 -13.28 12.04 -24.24
CA ALA A 12 -14.09 12.46 -23.10
C ALA A 12 -13.36 13.44 -22.16
N VAL A 13 -12.04 13.30 -21.98
CA VAL A 13 -11.26 14.15 -21.04
C VAL A 13 -10.50 15.30 -21.71
N GLY A 14 -10.79 15.59 -22.98
CA GLY A 14 -10.26 16.74 -23.72
C GLY A 14 -8.78 16.63 -24.15
N GLY A 15 -8.31 15.43 -24.46
CA GLY A 15 -6.96 15.21 -24.96
C GLY A 15 -5.83 15.31 -23.92
N ARG A 16 -4.59 15.52 -24.39
CA ARG A 16 -3.37 15.60 -23.56
C ARG A 16 -3.09 16.96 -22.93
N VAL A 17 -3.96 17.95 -23.08
CA VAL A 17 -3.67 19.34 -22.67
C VAL A 17 -3.23 19.39 -21.21
N ARG A 18 -1.93 19.66 -20.99
CA ARG A 18 -1.23 19.78 -19.69
C ARG A 18 -1.04 18.50 -18.85
N ARG A 19 -1.16 17.28 -19.41
CA ARG A 19 -0.94 16.03 -18.63
C ARG A 19 0.45 15.42 -18.83
N GLN A 20 1.13 15.10 -17.73
CA GLN A 20 2.41 14.34 -17.74
C GLN A 20 2.24 12.87 -18.15
N SER A 21 1.03 12.32 -18.09
CA SER A 21 0.72 10.93 -18.42
C SER A 21 -0.47 10.85 -19.38
N HIS A 22 -0.58 9.74 -20.10
CA HIS A 22 -1.69 9.50 -21.01
C HIS A 22 -3.04 9.62 -20.26
N PRO A 23 -4.06 10.31 -20.80
CA PRO A 23 -5.37 10.47 -20.13
C PRO A 23 -5.96 9.14 -19.66
N ALA A 24 -5.84 8.11 -20.50
CA ALA A 24 -6.33 6.77 -20.22
C ALA A 24 -5.57 6.01 -19.09
N THR A 25 -4.35 6.41 -18.70
CA THR A 25 -3.53 5.64 -17.73
C THR A 25 -4.27 5.37 -16.41
N ARG A 26 -4.97 6.38 -15.87
CA ARG A 26 -5.74 6.22 -14.62
C ARG A 26 -6.96 5.33 -14.80
N THR A 27 -7.63 5.40 -15.94
CA THR A 27 -8.77 4.53 -16.27
C THR A 27 -8.33 3.08 -16.37
N PHE A 28 -7.24 2.79 -17.09
CA PHE A 28 -6.69 1.44 -17.18
C PHE A 28 -6.23 0.93 -15.81
N GLN A 29 -5.61 1.77 -14.98
CA GLN A 29 -5.28 1.40 -13.61
C GLN A 29 -6.53 1.05 -12.79
N ALA A 30 -7.58 1.87 -12.86
CA ALA A 30 -8.82 1.62 -12.13
C ALA A 30 -9.50 0.32 -12.57
N LEU A 31 -9.57 0.06 -13.88
CA LEU A 31 -10.11 -1.19 -14.42
C LEU A 31 -9.28 -2.39 -13.98
N ARG A 32 -7.95 -2.30 -14.06
CA ARG A 32 -7.05 -3.37 -13.60
C ARG A 32 -7.28 -3.70 -12.12
N ILE A 33 -7.36 -2.68 -11.27
CA ILE A 33 -7.63 -2.83 -9.84
C ILE A 33 -9.00 -3.49 -9.61
N ALA A 34 -10.04 -3.03 -10.32
CA ALA A 34 -11.40 -3.52 -10.14
C ALA A 34 -11.57 -4.96 -10.62
N VAL A 35 -11.06 -5.29 -11.81
CA VAL A 35 -11.18 -6.61 -12.43
C VAL A 35 -10.43 -7.66 -11.63
N ASN A 36 -9.21 -7.36 -11.18
CA ASN A 36 -8.40 -8.29 -10.40
C ASN A 36 -8.65 -8.22 -8.89
N GLN A 37 -9.59 -7.37 -8.44
CA GLN A 37 -9.91 -7.15 -7.04
C GLN A 37 -8.67 -6.83 -6.16
N GLU A 38 -7.68 -6.14 -6.72
CA GLU A 38 -6.32 -6.06 -6.17
C GLU A 38 -6.28 -5.51 -4.74
N LEU A 39 -7.10 -4.49 -4.45
CA LEU A 39 -7.19 -3.89 -3.13
C LEU A 39 -7.84 -4.81 -2.10
N LEU A 40 -8.87 -5.57 -2.50
CA LEU A 40 -9.55 -6.53 -1.63
C LEU A 40 -8.62 -7.70 -1.29
N SER A 41 -7.89 -8.20 -2.31
CA SER A 41 -6.89 -9.25 -2.10
C SER A 41 -5.78 -8.78 -1.17
N LEU A 42 -5.28 -7.54 -1.34
CA LEU A 42 -4.26 -6.98 -0.46
C LEU A 42 -4.78 -6.80 0.98
N GLU A 43 -6.00 -6.28 1.16
CA GLU A 43 -6.62 -6.11 2.47
C GLU A 43 -6.80 -7.44 3.21
N ALA A 44 -7.21 -8.50 2.49
CA ALA A 44 -7.33 -9.84 3.05
C ALA A 44 -5.97 -10.51 3.33
N ALA A 45 -4.96 -10.25 2.49
CA ALA A 45 -3.64 -10.87 2.60
C ALA A 45 -2.80 -10.32 3.77
N LEU A 46 -2.94 -9.03 4.10
CA LEU A 46 -2.13 -8.40 5.15
C LEU A 46 -2.28 -9.07 6.54
N PRO A 47 -3.50 -9.31 7.07
CA PRO A 47 -3.69 -10.05 8.32
C PRO A 47 -3.16 -11.48 8.27
N GLN A 48 -3.32 -12.17 7.14
CA GLN A 48 -2.83 -13.54 6.97
C GLN A 48 -1.31 -13.57 7.00
N ALA A 49 -0.65 -12.68 6.24
CA ALA A 49 0.80 -12.56 6.23
C ALA A 49 1.35 -12.25 7.62
N TYR A 50 0.71 -11.33 8.35
CA TYR A 50 1.06 -11.04 9.74
C TYR A 50 0.89 -12.27 10.67
N GLY A 51 -0.20 -13.03 10.53
CA GLY A 51 -0.46 -14.24 11.31
C GLY A 51 0.55 -15.37 11.08
N LEU A 52 1.25 -15.36 9.93
CA LEU A 52 2.31 -16.31 9.60
C LEU A 52 3.70 -15.87 10.10
N LEU A 53 3.85 -14.64 10.59
CA LEU A 53 5.13 -14.18 11.11
C LEU A 53 5.42 -14.79 12.49
N GLY A 54 6.58 -15.45 12.59
CA GLY A 54 7.20 -15.73 13.88
C GLY A 54 7.73 -14.47 14.55
N ASP A 55 8.22 -14.63 15.78
CA ASP A 55 8.85 -13.56 16.54
C ASP A 55 10.00 -12.93 15.75
N LEU A 56 10.06 -11.59 15.74
CA LEU A 56 11.02 -10.80 14.96
C LEU A 56 10.94 -11.00 13.43
N GLY A 57 9.93 -11.71 12.93
CA GLY A 57 9.65 -11.87 11.51
C GLY A 57 9.30 -10.53 10.86
N ARG A 58 9.63 -10.35 9.57
CA ARG A 58 9.43 -9.08 8.85
C ARG A 58 8.34 -9.17 7.80
N LEU A 59 7.39 -8.24 7.87
CA LEU A 59 6.45 -7.94 6.79
C LEU A 59 7.09 -6.89 5.87
N VAL A 60 7.42 -7.29 4.64
CA VAL A 60 7.93 -6.40 3.59
C VAL A 60 6.89 -6.32 2.49
N VAL A 61 6.44 -5.11 2.18
CA VAL A 61 5.44 -4.88 1.12
C VAL A 61 5.92 -3.81 0.15
N LEU A 62 5.88 -4.12 -1.14
CA LEU A 62 6.12 -3.20 -2.24
C LEU A 62 4.79 -2.79 -2.87
N ALA A 63 4.46 -1.50 -2.82
CA ALA A 63 3.28 -0.93 -3.47
C ALA A 63 3.69 -0.06 -4.66
N TYR A 64 2.95 -0.11 -5.75
CA TYR A 64 3.24 0.66 -6.98
C TYR A 64 2.28 1.82 -7.21
N HIS A 65 1.17 1.88 -6.46
CA HIS A 65 0.28 3.03 -6.49
C HIS A 65 -0.20 3.45 -5.10
N SER A 66 -0.77 4.65 -5.06
CA SER A 66 -1.13 5.34 -3.81
C SER A 66 -2.23 4.63 -3.02
N LEU A 67 -3.13 3.89 -3.67
CA LEU A 67 -4.18 3.12 -3.00
C LEU A 67 -3.60 1.93 -2.21
N GLU A 68 -2.76 1.11 -2.84
CA GLU A 68 -2.03 0.01 -2.17
C GLU A 68 -1.17 0.54 -1.01
N ASP A 69 -0.33 1.55 -1.27
CA ASP A 69 0.56 2.14 -0.26
C ASP A 69 -0.22 2.68 0.94
N ARG A 70 -1.41 3.24 0.70
CA ARG A 70 -2.29 3.72 1.77
C ARG A 70 -2.81 2.58 2.63
N LEU A 71 -3.30 1.49 2.04
CA LEU A 71 -3.78 0.32 2.77
C LEU A 71 -2.68 -0.27 3.65
N VAL A 72 -1.51 -0.51 3.06
CA VAL A 72 -0.35 -1.05 3.80
C VAL A 72 0.07 -0.11 4.92
N LYS A 73 0.15 1.20 4.66
CA LYS A 73 0.48 2.21 5.68
C LYS A 73 -0.52 2.19 6.83
N GLN A 74 -1.81 2.14 6.53
CA GLN A 74 -2.88 2.15 7.54
C GLN A 74 -2.85 0.87 8.37
N TYR A 75 -2.67 -0.29 7.73
CA TYR A 75 -2.54 -1.58 8.39
C TYR A 75 -1.34 -1.59 9.34
N ILE A 76 -0.14 -1.32 8.85
CA ILE A 76 1.07 -1.28 9.70
C ILE A 76 0.90 -0.29 10.85
N ARG A 77 0.36 0.91 10.59
CA ARG A 77 0.14 1.92 11.64
C ARG A 77 -0.88 1.46 12.70
N ARG A 78 -1.90 0.70 12.32
CA ARG A 78 -2.90 0.15 13.24
C ARG A 78 -2.25 -0.90 14.13
N GLU A 79 -1.59 -1.89 13.52
CA GLU A 79 -0.94 -3.00 14.23
C GLU A 79 0.30 -2.58 15.03
N SER A 80 0.82 -1.37 14.81
CA SER A 80 1.89 -0.76 15.62
C SER A 80 1.41 0.13 16.76
N ARG A 81 0.12 0.12 17.10
CA ARG A 81 -0.44 0.91 18.21
C ARG A 81 -0.93 0.00 19.33
N ASP A 82 -0.72 0.43 20.58
CA ASP A 82 -1.33 -0.23 21.74
C ASP A 82 -2.79 0.17 21.98
N CYS A 83 -3.32 1.10 21.19
CA CYS A 83 -4.70 1.53 21.31
C CYS A 83 -5.20 2.10 19.98
N ILE A 84 -6.40 1.69 19.60
CA ILE A 84 -7.10 2.19 18.41
C ILE A 84 -8.40 2.92 18.77
N CYS A 85 -8.67 3.13 20.07
CA CYS A 85 -9.82 3.88 20.53
C CYS A 85 -9.78 5.34 20.03
N PRO A 86 -10.94 5.98 19.86
CA PRO A 86 -11.02 7.41 19.64
C PRO A 86 -10.25 8.21 20.70
N PRO A 87 -9.53 9.29 20.35
CA PRO A 87 -8.68 10.04 21.28
C PRO A 87 -9.41 10.66 22.48
N ARG A 88 -10.74 10.78 22.43
CA ARG A 88 -11.57 11.38 23.49
C ARG A 88 -11.93 10.40 24.61
N LEU A 89 -11.62 9.11 24.45
CA LEU A 89 -11.87 8.12 25.51
C LEU A 89 -10.74 8.19 26.55
N PRO A 90 -11.06 8.41 27.83
CA PRO A 90 -10.05 8.54 28.88
C PRO A 90 -9.37 7.21 29.23
N VAL A 91 -10.02 6.08 28.94
CA VAL A 91 -9.51 4.73 29.23
C VAL A 91 -9.64 3.86 27.97
N CYS A 92 -8.61 3.06 27.70
CA CYS A 92 -8.63 2.10 26.59
C CYS A 92 -9.64 0.98 26.86
N MET A 93 -10.55 0.74 25.91
CA MET A 93 -11.50 -0.37 25.95
C MET A 93 -11.39 -1.33 24.75
N CYS A 94 -10.48 -1.07 23.81
CA CYS A 94 -10.35 -1.90 22.60
C CYS A 94 -9.52 -3.17 22.82
N GLY A 95 -8.77 -3.28 23.91
CA GLY A 95 -7.88 -4.41 24.19
C GLY A 95 -6.75 -4.61 23.17
N HIS A 96 -6.62 -3.71 22.19
CA HIS A 96 -5.61 -3.79 21.15
C HIS A 96 -4.21 -3.69 21.77
N LYS A 97 -3.23 -4.41 21.21
CA LYS A 97 -1.82 -4.31 21.60
C LYS A 97 -0.99 -4.22 20.34
N ALA A 98 0.07 -3.43 20.37
CA ALA A 98 0.97 -3.37 19.24
C ALA A 98 1.56 -4.77 19.01
N GLY A 99 1.39 -5.28 17.79
CA GLY A 99 1.97 -6.53 17.35
C GLY A 99 3.09 -6.35 16.34
N LEU A 100 3.17 -5.17 15.72
CA LEU A 100 4.20 -4.81 14.75
C LEU A 100 4.97 -3.59 15.22
N ARG A 101 6.24 -3.50 14.84
CA ARG A 101 7.09 -2.31 14.97
C ARG A 101 7.50 -1.84 13.59
N LEU A 102 7.42 -0.53 13.34
CA LEU A 102 7.92 0.05 12.09
C LEU A 102 9.45 -0.04 12.06
N VAL A 103 10.01 -0.60 10.98
CA VAL A 103 11.46 -0.63 10.77
C VAL A 103 11.94 0.68 10.12
N SER A 104 11.13 1.27 9.23
CA SER A 104 11.41 2.56 8.59
C SER A 104 10.35 3.60 8.89
N ARG A 105 10.77 4.86 9.11
CA ARG A 105 9.86 6.02 9.24
C ARG A 105 9.41 6.48 7.85
N GLY A 106 8.55 5.70 7.21
CA GLY A 106 8.02 5.98 5.88
C GLY A 106 8.29 4.87 4.87
N ALA A 107 7.83 5.08 3.64
CA ALA A 107 8.12 4.17 2.54
C ALA A 107 9.51 4.50 1.97
N LEU A 108 10.35 3.48 1.79
CA LEU A 108 11.58 3.59 1.02
C LEU A 108 11.24 3.73 -0.46
N ARG A 109 11.99 4.56 -1.18
CA ARG A 109 11.83 4.82 -2.61
C ARG A 109 13.08 4.35 -3.36
N PRO A 110 12.94 3.99 -4.64
CA PRO A 110 14.10 3.66 -5.47
C PRO A 110 15.04 4.86 -5.59
N SER A 111 16.33 4.59 -5.79
CA SER A 111 17.31 5.60 -6.16
C SER A 111 17.11 6.06 -7.61
N GLU A 112 17.71 7.18 -7.99
CA GLU A 112 17.68 7.65 -9.38
C GLU A 112 18.32 6.65 -10.34
N ASP A 113 19.43 6.03 -9.94
CA ASP A 113 20.11 4.98 -10.70
C ASP A 113 19.20 3.75 -10.91
N GLU A 114 18.45 3.34 -9.89
CA GLU A 114 17.49 2.24 -10.01
C GLU A 114 16.35 2.59 -10.96
N VAL A 115 15.86 3.82 -10.92
CA VAL A 115 14.81 4.28 -11.86
C VAL A 115 15.33 4.37 -13.28
N ALA A 116 16.60 4.76 -13.47
CA ALA A 116 17.24 4.81 -14.79
C ALA A 116 17.40 3.39 -15.38
N ALA A 117 17.86 2.44 -14.57
CA ALA A 117 18.01 1.04 -14.98
C ALA A 117 16.67 0.31 -15.14
N ASN A 118 15.67 0.66 -14.32
CA ASN A 118 14.35 0.06 -14.32
C ASN A 118 13.25 1.13 -14.17
N PRO A 119 12.74 1.70 -15.28
CA PRO A 119 11.71 2.73 -15.23
C PRO A 119 10.42 2.32 -14.49
N ARG A 120 10.12 1.02 -14.37
CA ARG A 120 8.95 0.51 -13.63
C ARG A 120 9.10 0.68 -12.12
N SER A 121 10.33 0.78 -11.60
CA SER A 121 10.57 0.99 -10.16
C SER A 121 10.17 2.39 -9.71
N ARG A 122 10.07 3.39 -10.60
CA ARG A 122 9.79 4.81 -10.30
C ARG A 122 8.69 5.05 -9.26
N SER A 123 7.63 4.24 -9.30
CA SER A 123 6.46 4.39 -8.43
C SER A 123 6.45 3.45 -7.23
N ALA A 124 7.46 2.59 -7.10
CA ALA A 124 7.60 1.63 -6.01
C ALA A 124 7.77 2.34 -4.67
N ARG A 125 7.06 1.82 -3.67
CA ARG A 125 7.09 2.26 -2.28
C ARG A 125 7.22 1.02 -1.42
N LEU A 126 8.38 0.86 -0.80
CA LEU A 126 8.66 -0.28 0.07
C LEU A 126 8.36 0.08 1.52
N ARG A 127 7.56 -0.73 2.21
CA ARG A 127 7.30 -0.62 3.65
C ARG A 127 7.75 -1.87 4.36
N VAL A 128 8.39 -1.68 5.52
CA VAL A 128 8.86 -2.78 6.38
C VAL A 128 8.31 -2.60 7.79
N ALA A 129 7.73 -3.67 8.32
CA ALA A 129 7.36 -3.80 9.72
C ALA A 129 7.90 -5.14 10.27
N GLU A 130 8.19 -5.18 11.56
CA GLU A 130 8.72 -6.34 12.25
C GLU A 130 7.75 -6.79 13.35
N ARG A 131 7.52 -8.10 13.46
CA ARG A 131 6.70 -8.71 14.51
C ARG A 131 7.39 -8.55 15.85
N LEU A 132 6.67 -8.03 16.83
CA LEU A 132 7.15 -7.97 18.20
C LEU A 132 7.22 -9.38 18.79
N PRO A 133 8.24 -9.67 19.63
CA PRO A 133 8.35 -10.96 20.27
C PRO A 133 7.15 -11.22 21.19
N THR A 134 6.68 -12.46 21.22
CA THR A 134 5.63 -12.88 22.13
C THR A 134 6.21 -12.94 23.55
N PRO A 135 5.62 -12.26 24.54
CA PRO A 135 6.13 -12.34 25.91
C PRO A 135 6.04 -13.79 26.43
N GLY A 136 7.18 -14.44 26.66
CA GLY A 136 7.26 -15.76 27.29
C GLY A 136 7.61 -16.94 26.38
N ALA A 137 8.15 -16.69 25.18
CA ALA A 137 8.86 -17.71 24.39
C ALA A 137 10.34 -17.81 24.80
#